data_AF-A0A1C5VTL6-F1
#
_entry.id   AF-A0A1C5VTL6-F1
#
_cell.length_a   1.000
_cell.length_b   1.000
_cell.length_c   1.000
_cell.angle_alpha   90.00
_cell.angle_beta   90.00
_cell.angle_gamma   90.00
#
_symmetry.space_group_name_H-M   'P 1'
#
loop_
_entity.id
_entity.type
_entity.pdbx_description
1 polymer ?
#
loop_
_entity_poly.entity_id
_entity_poly.type
_entity_poly.pdbx_seq_one_letter_code
_entity_poly.pdbx_strand_id
1 'polypeptide(L)' 'MKIDWVRKLTSRKFWISVASFVSLLIVALGGTENAAAQITALIMAGATVIGYTIGEGLTDAAHSGDGGDGDA' A
#
# COMPACT_ATOMS: atom_id res chain seq x y z
N MET A 1 9.38 13.18 -17.05
CA MET A 1 9.00 11.84 -16.56
C MET A 1 8.44 12.01 -15.15
N LYS A 2 7.10 12.07 -14.98
CA LYS A 2 6.49 12.19 -13.65
C LYS A 2 6.49 10.80 -13.01
N ILE A 3 7.06 10.66 -11.81
CA ILE A 3 7.05 9.38 -11.11
C ILE A 3 5.68 9.21 -10.47
N ASP A 4 4.94 8.20 -10.90
CA ASP A 4 3.66 7.80 -10.28
C ASP A 4 3.93 7.06 -8.96
N TRP A 5 4.20 7.84 -7.91
CA TRP A 5 4.46 7.32 -6.56
C TRP A 5 3.31 6.47 -6.05
N VAL A 6 2.07 6.88 -6.34
CA VAL A 6 0.85 6.17 -5.98
C VAL A 6 0.85 4.76 -6.56
N ARG A 7 1.16 4.60 -7.85
CA ARG A 7 1.23 3.29 -8.53
C ARG A 7 2.35 2.40 -7.99
N LYS A 8 3.46 3.00 -7.56
CA LYS A 8 4.58 2.27 -6.95
C LYS A 8 4.24 1.80 -5.53
N LEU A 9 3.60 2.64 -4.72
CA LEU A 9 3.21 2.33 -3.35
C LEU A 9 2.05 1.32 -3.26
N THR A 10 1.16 1.28 -4.25
CA THR A 10 0.11 0.24 -4.33
C THR A 10 0.56 -1.03 -5.06
N SER A 11 1.81 -1.09 -5.53
CA SER A 11 2.30 -2.24 -6.28
C SER A 11 2.43 -3.47 -5.39
N ARG A 12 1.75 -4.56 -5.78
CA ARG A 12 1.88 -5.87 -5.12
C ARG A 12 3.35 -6.33 -4.98
N LYS A 13 4.19 -6.01 -5.97
CA LYS A 13 5.62 -6.36 -5.95
C LYS A 13 6.37 -5.64 -4.83
N PHE A 14 6.05 -4.37 -4.57
CA PHE A 14 6.64 -3.61 -3.47
C PHE A 14 6.30 -4.24 -2.12
N TRP A 15 5.01 -4.53 -1.88
CA TRP A 15 4.56 -5.12 -0.62
C TRP A 15 5.09 -6.52 -0.37
N ILE A 16 5.21 -7.35 -1.40
CA ILE A 16 5.85 -8.68 -1.28
C ILE A 16 7.31 -8.52 -0.87
N SER A 17 8.06 -7.60 -1.49
CA SER A 17 9.47 -7.37 -1.12
C SER A 17 9.61 -6.89 0.32
N VAL A 18 8.75 -5.96 0.78
CA VAL A 18 8.74 -5.49 2.17
C VAL A 18 8.41 -6.62 3.13
N ALA A 19 7.37 -7.41 2.84
CA ALA A 19 6.97 -8.55 3.65
C ALA A 19 8.08 -9.60 3.78
N SER A 20 8.71 -9.98 2.68
CA SER A 20 9.83 -10.93 2.69
C SER A 20 11.03 -10.39 3.45
N PHE A 21 11.34 -9.10 3.31
CA PHE A 21 12.44 -8.47 4.05
C PHE A 21 12.18 -8.47 5.56
N VAL A 22 10.98 -8.07 5.98
CA VAL A 22 10.63 -8.02 7.41
C VAL A 22 10.55 -9.43 7.99
N SER A 23 10.04 -10.41 7.25
CA SER A 23 10.04 -11.82 7.66
C SER A 23 11.46 -12.32 7.97
N LEU A 24 12.41 -12.04 7.08
CA LEU A 24 13.82 -12.41 7.29
C LEU A 24 14.46 -11.66 8.47
N LEU A 25 14.13 -10.38 8.66
CA LEU A 25 14.61 -9.61 9.82
C LEU A 25 14.13 -10.20 11.14
N ILE A 26 12.87 -10.63 11.22
CA ILE A 26 12.32 -11.21 12.45
C ILE A 26 13.07 -12.48 12.81
N VAL A 27 13.32 -13.37 11.85
CA VAL A 27 14.10 -14.60 12.07
C VAL A 27 15.54 -14.26 12.46
N ALA A 28 16.17 -13.31 11.77
CA ALA A 28 17.55 -12.90 12.05
C ALA A 28 17.74 -12.30 13.46
N LEU A 29 16.70 -11.67 14.02
CA LEU A 29 16.71 -11.09 15.36
C LEU A 29 16.31 -12.10 16.45
N GLY A 30 16.15 -13.39 16.11
CA GLY A 30 15.77 -14.44 17.06
C GLY A 30 14.26 -14.56 17.31
N GLY A 31 13.42 -13.94 16.48
CA GLY A 31 11.97 -14.10 16.50
C GLY A 31 11.53 -15.46 15.97
N THR A 32 10.33 -15.90 16.35
CA THR A 32 9.78 -17.19 15.89
C THR A 32 9.23 -17.09 14.48
N GLU A 33 9.22 -18.20 13.75
CA GLU A 33 8.59 -18.29 12.41
C GLU A 33 7.10 -17.90 12.45
N ASN A 34 6.40 -18.24 13.53
CA ASN A 34 5.02 -17.85 13.73
C ASN A 34 4.87 -16.32 13.84
N ALA A 35 5.75 -15.64 14.57
CA ALA A 35 5.76 -14.18 14.63
C ALA A 35 6.08 -13.55 13.26
N ALA A 36 7.02 -14.13 12.52
CA ALA A 36 7.37 -13.69 11.16
C ALA A 36 6.18 -13.82 10.19
N ALA A 37 5.44 -14.93 10.26
CA ALA A 37 4.24 -15.16 9.47
C ALA A 37 3.11 -14.18 9.84
N GLN A 38 2.88 -13.95 11.14
CA GLN A 38 1.87 -13.00 11.61
C GLN A 38 2.18 -11.56 11.17
N ILE A 39 3.42 -11.10 11.33
CA ILE A 39 3.82 -9.76 10.89
C ILE A 39 3.74 -9.64 9.37
N THR A 40 4.12 -10.67 8.63
CA THR A 40 3.95 -10.72 7.17
C THR A 40 2.48 -10.58 6.77
N ALA A 41 1.57 -11.30 7.43
CA ALA A 41 0.14 -11.21 7.18
C ALA A 41 -0.41 -9.80 7.48
N LEU A 42 0.07 -9.16 8.56
CA LEU A 42 -0.30 -7.78 8.91
C LEU A 42 0.20 -6.75 7.87
N ILE A 43 1.41 -6.91 7.33
CA ILE A 43 1.95 -6.06 6.26
C ILE A 43 1.06 -6.15 5.02
N MET A 44 0.65 -7.38 4.63
CA MET A 44 -0.22 -7.59 3.49
C MET A 44 -1.63 -7.05 3.74
N ALA A 45 -2.17 -7.20 4.96
CA ALA A 45 -3.45 -6.58 5.34
C ALA A 45 -3.39 -5.05 5.23
N GLY A 46 -2.31 -4.43 5.74
CA GLY A 46 -2.06 -2.99 5.63
C GLY A 46 -1.92 -2.50 4.19
N ALA A 47 -1.31 -3.31 3.31
CA ALA A 47 -1.24 -3.01 1.88
C ALA A 47 -2.63 -2.85 1.25
N THR A 48 -3.59 -3.70 1.66
CA THR A 48 -4.99 -3.64 1.22
C THR A 48 -5.69 -2.36 1.68
N VAL A 49 -5.49 -1.98 2.94
CA VAL A 49 -6.06 -0.74 3.50
C VAL A 49 -5.51 0.48 2.76
N ILE A 50 -4.20 0.56 2.56
CA ILE A 50 -3.57 1.66 1.82
C ILE A 50 -4.04 1.69 0.36
N GLY A 51 -4.19 0.52 -0.28
CA GLY A 51 -4.73 0.41 -1.62
C GLY A 51 -6.17 0.94 -1.73
N TYR A 52 -7.01 0.65 -0.73
CA TYR A 52 -8.38 1.14 -0.65
C TYR A 52 -8.41 2.67 -0.45
N THR A 53 -7.71 3.20 0.54
CA THR A 53 -7.66 4.65 0.82
C THR A 53 -7.13 5.45 -0.36
N ILE A 54 -6.12 4.93 -1.06
CA ILE A 54 -5.60 5.57 -2.28
C ILE A 54 -6.62 5.48 -3.43
N GLY A 55 -7.32 4.36 -3.59
CA GLY A 55 -8.34 4.19 -4.61
C GLY A 55 -9.53 5.13 -4.42
N GLU A 56 -9.98 5.29 -3.17
CA GLU A 56 -10.98 6.28 -2.79
C GLU A 56 -10.49 7.71 -3.04
N GLY A 57 -9.29 8.07 -2.58
CA GLY A 57 -8.73 9.41 -2.77
C GLY A 57 -8.50 9.78 -4.25
N LEU A 58 -8.13 8.81 -5.10
CA LEU A 58 -8.06 9.01 -6.55
C LEU A 58 -9.45 9.21 -7.17
N THR A 59 -10.46 8.51 -6.68
CA THR A 59 -11.85 8.61 -7.16
C THR A 59 -12.47 9.94 -6.76
N ASP A 60 -12.20 10.40 -5.53
CA ASP A 60 -12.66 11.69 -4.99
C ASP A 60 -11.98 12.88 -5.68
N ALA A 61 -10.66 12.79 -5.93
CA ALA A 61 -9.94 13.79 -6.71
C ALA A 61 -10.43 13.86 -8.17
N ALA A 62 -10.84 12.73 -8.76
CA ALA A 62 -11.43 12.69 -10.08
C ALA A 62 -12.84 13.30 -10.12
N HIS A 63 -13.68 13.04 -9.10
CA HIS A 63 -15.01 13.65 -8.99
C HIS A 63 -14.94 15.16 -8.71
N SER A 64 -13.95 15.61 -7.94
CA SER A 64 -13.71 17.03 -7.68
C SER A 64 -13.27 17.81 -8.94
N GLY A 65 -12.76 17.12 -9.96
CA GLY A 65 -12.37 17.71 -11.25
C GLY A 65 -13.50 17.84 -12.27
N ASP A 66 -14.66 17.20 -12.04
CA ASP A 66 -15.81 17.20 -12.96
C ASP A 66 -16.89 18.24 -12.57
N GLY A 67 -16.75 18.89 -11.40
CA GLY A 67 -17.72 19.85 -10.86
C GLY A 67 -17.43 21.33 -11.13
N GLY A 68 -16.52 21.64 -12.07
CA GLY A 68 -15.98 22.99 -12.27
C GLY A 68 -16.25 23.59 -13.64
N ASP A 69 -17.48 23.51 -14.16
CA ASP A 69 -18.00 24.39 -15.21
C ASP A 69 -19.52 24.54 -15.00
N GLY A 70 -19.88 25.47 -14.12
CA GLY A 70 -21.25 25.88 -13.83
C GLY A 70 -21.28 27.39 -13.65
N ASP A 71 -20.90 28.12 -14.70
CA ASP A 71 -21.02 29.57 -14.81
C ASP A 71 -22.51 30.00 -14.77
N ALA A 72 -22.76 31.02 -13.94
CA ALA A 72 -23.77 32.09 -14.04
C ALA A 72 -25.25 31.75 -14.36
#